data_AF-A0A7X9ECF0-F1
#
_entry.id   AF-A0A7X9ECF0-F1
#
_cell.length_a   1.000
_cell.length_b   1.000
_cell.length_c   1.000
_cell.angle_alpha   90.00
_cell.angle_beta   90.00
_cell.angle_gamma   90.00
#
_symmetry.space_group_name_H-M   'P 1'
#
loop_
_entity.id
_entity.type
_entity.pdbx_description
1 polymer ?
#
loop_
_entity_poly.entity_id
_entity_poly.type
_entity_poly.pdbx_seq_one_letter_code
_entity_poly.pdbx_strand_id
1 'polypeptide(L)'
;MAKSKAKKVQTDIDVKRKAVKLVITHLKKKVESDFISKEHIENWISEMEELLGKPEFNITEYYEMRRKLNDVIERTLDEEMRFKIRDSWYSLGRALDKKAKHS
;
A
#
# COMPACT_ATOMS: atom_id res chain seq x y z
N MET A 1 -4.14 39.39 -11.27
CA MET A 1 -5.24 38.40 -11.18
C MET A 1 -4.69 37.12 -10.58
N ALA A 2 -5.02 36.81 -9.33
CA ALA A 2 -4.58 35.57 -8.67
C ALA A 2 -5.46 34.41 -9.13
N LYS A 3 -4.91 33.45 -9.88
CA LYS A 3 -5.56 32.17 -10.15
C LYS A 3 -5.72 31.43 -8.81
N SER A 4 -6.92 31.48 -8.23
CA SER A 4 -7.29 30.62 -7.12
C SER A 4 -7.09 29.17 -7.57
N LYS A 5 -6.08 28.49 -7.01
CA LYS A 5 -5.96 27.03 -7.12
C LYS A 5 -7.23 26.45 -6.50
N ALA A 6 -8.19 26.08 -7.34
CA ALA A 6 -9.32 25.27 -6.92
C ALA A 6 -8.75 24.07 -6.17
N LYS A 7 -9.03 23.98 -4.86
CA LYS A 7 -8.66 22.82 -4.04
C LYS A 7 -9.32 21.62 -4.72
N LYS A 8 -8.54 20.78 -5.41
CA LYS A 8 -9.03 19.48 -5.89
C LYS A 8 -9.63 18.77 -4.68
N VAL A 9 -10.94 18.54 -4.70
CA VAL A 9 -11.63 17.72 -3.71
C VAL A 9 -10.95 16.35 -3.76
N GLN A 10 -10.35 15.95 -2.65
CA GLN A 10 -9.66 14.66 -2.56
C GLN A 10 -10.72 13.57 -2.45
N THR A 11 -10.76 12.65 -3.40
CA THR A 11 -11.68 11.50 -3.35
C THR A 11 -11.12 10.39 -2.46
N ASP A 12 -11.97 9.47 -2.00
CA ASP A 12 -11.54 8.28 -1.27
C ASP A 12 -10.54 7.42 -2.06
N ILE A 13 -10.70 7.40 -3.39
CA ILE A 13 -9.78 6.73 -4.31
C ILE A 13 -8.39 7.40 -4.26
N ASP A 14 -8.33 8.73 -4.26
CA ASP A 14 -7.07 9.45 -4.13
C ASP A 14 -6.38 9.19 -2.79
N VAL A 15 -7.17 9.07 -1.71
CA VAL A 15 -6.66 8.68 -0.39
C VAL A 15 -6.06 7.28 -0.43
N LYS A 16 -6.81 6.30 -0.94
CA LYS A 16 -6.36 4.90 -1.08
C LYS A 16 -5.09 4.80 -1.93
N ARG A 17 -5.05 5.43 -3.11
CA ARG A 17 -3.87 5.44 -3.99
C ARG A 17 -2.62 6.02 -3.30
N LYS A 18 -2.75 7.16 -2.60
CA LYS A 18 -1.62 7.76 -1.87
C LYS A 18 -1.12 6.87 -0.75
N ALA A 19 -2.03 6.28 0.01
CA ALA A 19 -1.68 5.43 1.14
C ALA A 19 -0.95 4.15 0.67
N VAL A 20 -1.42 3.54 -0.42
CA VAL A 20 -0.73 2.39 -1.05
C VAL A 20 0.68 2.77 -1.50
N LYS A 21 0.85 3.91 -2.19
CA LYS A 21 2.18 4.36 -2.62
C LYS A 21 3.15 4.49 -1.46
N LEU A 22 2.68 4.96 -0.30
CA LEU A 22 3.49 5.04 0.90
C LEU A 22 3.93 3.64 1.40
N VAL A 23 3.03 2.65 1.37
CA VAL A 23 3.38 1.26 1.70
C VAL A 23 4.41 0.70 0.74
N ILE A 24 4.22 0.89 -0.56
CA ILE A 24 5.21 0.45 -1.57
C ILE A 24 6.58 1.03 -1.26
N THR A 25 6.67 2.33 -0.98
CA THR A 25 7.94 2.97 -0.56
C THR A 25 8.54 2.32 0.68
N HIS A 26 7.72 1.99 1.68
CA HIS A 26 8.19 1.35 2.91
C HIS A 26 8.61 -0.11 2.72
N LEU A 27 7.96 -0.84 1.81
CA LEU A 27 8.32 -2.21 1.48
C LEU A 27 9.58 -2.26 0.61
N LYS A 28 9.71 -1.36 -0.38
CA LYS A 28 10.93 -1.21 -1.19
C LYS A 28 12.18 -1.07 -0.32
N LYS A 29 12.11 -0.22 0.72
CA LYS A 29 13.21 -0.07 1.69
C LYS A 29 13.53 -1.34 2.49
N LYS A 30 12.56 -2.22 2.71
CA LYS A 30 12.75 -3.48 3.47
C LYS A 30 13.35 -4.58 2.61
N VAL A 31 12.99 -4.60 1.33
CA VAL A 31 13.55 -5.54 0.34
C VAL A 31 14.93 -5.11 -0.19
N GLU A 32 15.45 -3.95 0.20
CA GLU A 32 16.87 -3.61 -0.05
C GLU A 32 17.81 -4.61 0.63
N SER A 33 17.46 -5.06 1.83
CA SER A 33 18.12 -6.18 2.51
C SER A 33 17.70 -7.51 1.89
N ASP A 34 18.65 -8.43 1.73
CA ASP A 34 18.32 -9.78 1.28
C ASP A 34 17.74 -10.61 2.44
N PHE A 35 16.68 -11.37 2.18
CA PHE A 35 16.05 -12.28 3.14
C PHE A 35 15.17 -13.31 2.44
N ILE A 36 14.92 -14.43 3.14
CA ILE A 36 14.08 -15.51 2.65
C ILE A 36 12.66 -15.00 2.38
N SER A 37 12.11 -15.29 1.20
CA SER A 37 10.78 -14.83 0.74
C SER A 37 10.71 -13.36 0.31
N LYS A 38 11.85 -12.67 0.13
CA LYS A 38 11.92 -11.32 -0.45
C LYS A 38 11.20 -11.22 -1.79
N GLU A 39 11.37 -12.21 -2.66
CA GLU A 39 10.74 -12.28 -3.99
C GLU A 39 9.21 -12.14 -3.93
N HIS A 40 8.56 -12.66 -2.89
CA HIS A 40 7.11 -12.57 -2.75
C HIS A 40 6.65 -11.14 -2.49
N ILE A 41 7.46 -10.35 -1.78
CA ILE A 41 7.19 -8.94 -1.54
C ILE A 41 7.48 -8.12 -2.79
N GLU A 42 8.58 -8.40 -3.48
CA GLU A 42 8.91 -7.73 -4.74
C GLU A 42 7.83 -7.97 -5.80
N ASN A 43 7.35 -9.20 -5.94
CA ASN A 43 6.23 -9.54 -6.82
C ASN A 43 4.95 -8.79 -6.43
N TRP A 44 4.61 -8.76 -5.13
CA TRP A 44 3.46 -8.01 -4.65
C TRP A 44 3.60 -6.50 -4.94
N ILE A 45 4.78 -5.92 -4.75
CA ILE A 45 5.07 -4.51 -5.06
C ILE A 45 4.81 -4.25 -6.54
N SER A 46 5.36 -5.08 -7.43
CA SER A 46 5.22 -4.94 -8.88
C SER A 46 3.74 -5.01 -9.30
N GLU A 47 3.00 -6.04 -8.85
CA GLU A 47 1.55 -6.17 -9.13
C GLU A 47 0.76 -4.94 -8.63
N MET A 48 1.14 -4.39 -7.46
CA MET A 48 0.47 -3.23 -6.88
C MET A 48 0.79 -1.94 -7.66
N GLU A 49 2.01 -1.80 -8.16
CA GLU A 49 2.41 -0.69 -9.02
C GLU A 49 1.68 -0.73 -10.36
N GLU A 50 1.49 -1.91 -10.94
CA GLU A 50 0.66 -2.11 -12.14
C GLU A 50 -0.79 -1.69 -11.90
N LEU A 51 -1.41 -2.14 -10.80
CA LEU A 51 -2.75 -1.72 -10.39
C LEU A 51 -2.84 -0.19 -10.25
N LEU A 52 -1.84 0.43 -9.64
CA LEU A 52 -1.79 1.89 -9.48
C LEU A 52 -1.56 2.63 -10.80
N GLY A 53 -0.95 1.98 -11.80
CA GLY A 53 -0.73 2.51 -13.14
C GLY A 53 -1.97 2.52 -14.02
N LYS A 54 -3.01 1.74 -13.67
CA LYS A 54 -4.27 1.70 -14.43
C LYS A 54 -4.99 3.07 -14.42
N PRO A 55 -5.64 3.46 -15.54
CA PRO A 55 -6.42 4.69 -15.62
C PRO A 55 -7.51 4.76 -14.53
N GLU A 56 -8.19 3.63 -14.32
CA GLU A 56 -9.21 3.45 -13.30
C GLU A 56 -8.68 2.63 -12.13
N PHE A 57 -8.94 3.10 -10.90
CA PHE A 57 -8.53 2.38 -9.71
C PHE A 57 -9.63 1.42 -9.28
N ASN A 58 -9.45 0.14 -9.61
CA ASN A 58 -10.41 -0.91 -9.25
C ASN A 58 -10.33 -1.23 -7.75
N ILE A 59 -11.40 -0.94 -7.02
CA ILE A 59 -11.49 -1.17 -5.57
C ILE A 59 -11.45 -2.67 -5.23
N THR A 60 -12.02 -3.53 -6.08
CA THR A 60 -12.02 -4.98 -5.88
C THR A 60 -10.58 -5.53 -5.96
N GLU A 61 -9.86 -5.16 -7.02
CA GLU A 61 -8.44 -5.54 -7.18
C GLU A 61 -7.58 -5.00 -6.03
N TYR A 62 -7.86 -3.78 -5.57
CA TYR A 62 -7.21 -3.25 -4.38
C TYR A 62 -7.42 -4.15 -3.15
N TYR A 63 -8.66 -4.59 -2.88
CA TYR A 63 -8.95 -5.49 -1.75
C TYR A 63 -8.34 -6.89 -1.92
N GLU A 64 -8.17 -7.36 -3.15
CA GLU A 64 -7.42 -8.60 -3.42
C GLU A 64 -5.94 -8.43 -3.11
N MET A 65 -5.33 -7.32 -3.56
CA MET A 65 -3.94 -7.00 -3.22
C MET A 65 -3.73 -6.87 -1.72
N ARG A 66 -4.71 -6.32 -0.99
CA ARG A 66 -4.68 -6.30 0.49
C ARG A 66 -4.57 -7.69 1.09
N ARG A 67 -5.37 -8.64 0.58
CA ARG A 67 -5.36 -10.04 1.04
C ARG A 67 -4.05 -10.72 0.69
N LYS A 68 -3.56 -10.56 -0.55
CA LYS A 68 -2.26 -11.11 -0.98
C LYS A 68 -1.11 -10.65 -0.09
N LEU A 69 -1.05 -9.37 0.29
CA LEU A 69 0.02 -8.90 1.19
C LEU A 69 -0.04 -9.58 2.55
N ASN A 70 -1.25 -9.77 3.09
CA ASN A 70 -1.44 -10.51 4.33
C ASN A 70 -0.92 -11.95 4.21
N ASP A 71 -1.23 -12.63 3.11
CA ASP A 71 -0.74 -13.99 2.88
C ASP A 71 0.80 -14.04 2.76
N VAL A 72 1.42 -13.04 2.12
CA VAL A 72 2.88 -12.91 2.06
C VAL A 72 3.47 -12.71 3.46
N ILE A 73 2.83 -11.89 4.32
CA ILE A 73 3.24 -11.69 5.71
C ILE A 73 3.18 -13.01 6.50
N GLU A 74 2.09 -13.77 6.39
CA GLU A 74 1.93 -15.04 7.11
C GLU A 74 2.95 -16.11 6.64
N ARG A 75 3.38 -16.06 5.38
CA ARG A 75 4.38 -16.98 4.81
C ARG A 75 5.83 -16.55 5.05
N THR A 76 6.05 -15.35 5.58
CA THR A 76 7.40 -14.86 5.89
C THR A 76 7.90 -15.55 7.16
N LEU A 77 8.92 -16.43 7.01
CA LEU A 77 9.48 -17.21 8.10
C LEU A 77 10.31 -16.35 9.07
N ASP A 78 11.07 -15.40 8.51
CA ASP A 78 11.84 -14.43 9.28
C ASP A 78 10.89 -13.56 10.13
N GLU A 79 10.97 -13.73 11.45
CA GLU A 79 10.07 -13.08 12.39
C GLU A 79 10.26 -11.57 12.44
N GLU A 80 11.50 -11.10 12.40
CA GLU A 80 11.82 -9.67 12.43
C GLU A 80 11.28 -8.99 11.16
N MET A 81 11.49 -9.63 10.01
CA MET A 81 11.00 -9.12 8.74
C MET A 81 9.48 -9.16 8.67
N ARG A 82 8.85 -10.27 9.08
CA ARG A 82 7.40 -10.41 9.20
C ARG A 82 6.81 -9.28 10.05
N PHE A 83 7.43 -8.97 11.20
CA PHE A 83 7.00 -7.87 12.06
C PHE A 83 7.10 -6.50 11.35
N LYS A 84 8.24 -6.20 10.71
CA LYS A 84 8.46 -4.94 9.98
C LYS A 84 7.44 -4.74 8.84
N ILE A 85 7.15 -5.79 8.07
CA ILE A 85 6.18 -5.73 6.95
C ILE A 85 4.78 -5.54 7.52
N ARG A 86 4.41 -6.33 8.53
CA ARG A 86 3.10 -6.24 9.20
C ARG A 86 2.87 -4.86 9.80
N ASP A 87 3.87 -4.24 10.43
CA ASP A 87 3.75 -2.88 10.97
C ASP A 87 3.46 -1.84 9.87
N SER A 88 4.14 -1.95 8.73
CA SER A 88 3.88 -1.07 7.57
C SER A 88 2.46 -1.25 7.03
N TRP A 89 1.97 -2.49 7.01
CA TRP A 89 0.62 -2.83 6.62
C TRP A 89 -0.46 -2.32 7.58
N TYR A 90 -0.26 -2.46 8.89
CA TYR A 90 -1.21 -1.96 9.90
C TYR A 90 -1.24 -0.42 9.93
N SER A 91 -0.10 0.23 9.80
CA SER A 91 0.00 1.69 9.71
C SER A 91 -0.83 2.23 8.54
N LEU A 92 -0.80 1.53 7.40
CA LEU A 92 -1.68 1.82 6.25
C LEU A 92 -3.16 1.68 6.60
N GLY A 93 -3.57 0.54 7.17
CA GLY A 93 -4.95 0.30 7.56
C GLY A 93 -5.49 1.43 8.45
N ARG A 94 -4.73 1.82 9.47
CA ARG A 94 -5.10 2.92 10.37
C ARG A 94 -5.17 4.29 9.68
N ALA A 95 -4.29 4.56 8.73
CA ALA A 95 -4.30 5.82 7.97
C ALA A 95 -5.55 5.95 7.08
N LEU A 96 -6.05 4.83 6.56
CA LEU A 96 -7.29 4.76 5.79
C LEU A 96 -8.51 4.90 6.70
N ASP A 97 -8.54 4.17 7.82
CA ASP A 97 -9.67 4.17 8.76
C ASP A 97 -9.87 5.54 9.44
N LYS A 98 -8.79 6.25 9.79
CA LYS A 98 -8.89 7.59 10.41
C LYS A 98 -9.53 8.63 9.49
N LYS A 99 -9.39 8.49 8.17
CA LYS A 99 -9.98 9.43 7.20
C LYS A 99 -11.43 9.10 6.83
N ALA A 100 -11.83 7.84 6.95
CA ALA A 100 -13.22 7.41 6.76
C ALA A 100 -14.15 7.92 7.89
N LYS A 101 -13.63 8.23 9.09
CA LYS A 101 -14.43 8.76 10.21
C LYS A 101 -14.79 10.26 10.10
N HIS A 102 -14.49 10.93 8.98
CA HIS A 102 -14.77 12.36 8.78
C HIS A 102 -15.63 12.64 7.53
N SER A 103 -16.26 11.62 6.94
CA SER A 103 -17.26 11.74 5.88
C SER A 103 -18.68 11.75 6.46
#